data_AF-A0A6B8KBT6-F1
#
_entry.id   AF-A0A6B8KBT6-F1
#
_cell.length_a   1.000
_cell.length_b   1.000
_cell.length_c   1.000
_cell.angle_alpha   90.00
_cell.angle_beta   90.00
_cell.angle_gamma   90.00
#
_symmetry.space_group_name_H-M   'P 1'
#
loop_
_entity.id
_entity.type
_entity.pdbx_description
1 polymer ?
#
loop_
_entity_poly.entity_id
_entity_poly.type
_entity_poly.pdbx_seq_one_letter_code
_entity_poly.pdbx_strand_id
1 'polypeptide(L)'
;MWLCDSAINRHVVQRLWAGKTLPPDHLTIFVATGASREECFLSILETVDQHHPSWKQLLAIGAPVASAIASRLAEYGAGVLNETADGFIFDRS
;
A
#
# COMPACT_ATOMS: atom_id res chain seq x y z
N MET A 1 -4.51 5.36 -5.01
CA MET A 1 -4.63 4.06 -4.30
C MET A 1 -3.81 3.03 -5.06
N TRP A 2 -3.02 2.24 -4.35
CA TRP A 2 -2.12 1.25 -4.95
C TRP A 2 -2.51 -0.14 -4.45
N LEU A 3 -2.65 -1.11 -5.35
CA LEU A 3 -3.10 -2.46 -5.02
C LEU A 3 -2.14 -3.49 -5.63
N CYS A 4 -1.81 -4.54 -4.88
CA CYS A 4 -1.18 -5.73 -5.47
C CYS A 4 -2.18 -6.43 -6.41
N ASP A 5 -1.70 -6.89 -7.55
CA ASP A 5 -2.48 -7.69 -8.47
C ASP A 5 -2.75 -9.07 -7.87
N SER A 6 -4.01 -9.35 -7.55
CA SER A 6 -4.47 -10.63 -7.02
C SER A 6 -5.90 -10.89 -7.50
N ALA A 7 -6.35 -12.14 -7.47
CA ALA A 7 -7.72 -12.47 -7.87
C ALA A 7 -8.77 -11.67 -7.07
N ILE A 8 -8.54 -11.50 -5.76
CA ILE A 8 -9.41 -10.72 -4.88
C ILE A 8 -9.40 -9.24 -5.28
N ASN A 9 -8.22 -8.65 -5.45
CA ASN A 9 -8.10 -7.23 -5.78
C ASN A 9 -8.65 -6.94 -7.18
N ARG A 10 -8.44 -7.80 -8.17
CA ARG A 10 -9.03 -7.67 -9.52
C ARG A 10 -10.56 -7.54 -9.46
N HIS A 11 -11.22 -8.37 -8.64
CA HIS A 11 -12.67 -8.27 -8.45
C HIS A 11 -13.08 -6.95 -7.79
N VAL A 12 -12.34 -6.47 -6.79
CA VAL A 12 -12.60 -5.18 -6.14
C VAL A 12 -12.44 -4.03 -7.15
N VAL A 13 -11.37 -4.04 -7.94
CA VAL A 13 -11.11 -3.02 -8.96
C VAL A 13 -12.22 -2.98 -10.01
N GLN A 14 -12.62 -4.14 -10.54
CA GLN A 14 -13.73 -4.22 -11.49
C GLN A 14 -15.01 -3.59 -10.93
N ARG A 15 -15.32 -3.82 -9.65
CA ARG A 15 -16.46 -3.21 -8.98
C ARG A 15 -16.31 -1.69 -8.83
N LEU A 16 -15.14 -1.22 -8.40
CA LEU A 16 -14.87 0.22 -8.21
C LEU A 16 -14.95 1.00 -9.53
N TRP A 17 -14.42 0.43 -10.62
CA TRP A 17 -14.52 1.02 -11.96
C TRP A 17 -15.93 0.96 -12.53
N ALA A 18 -16.61 -0.18 -12.42
CA ALA A 18 -18.00 -0.31 -12.89
C ALA A 18 -18.95 0.63 -12.15
N GLY A 19 -18.73 0.84 -10.85
CA GLY A 19 -19.49 1.78 -10.02
C GLY A 19 -19.12 3.25 -10.20
N LYS A 20 -18.12 3.58 -11.05
CA LYS A 20 -17.55 4.93 -11.21
C LYS A 20 -17.17 5.58 -9.87
N THR A 21 -16.83 4.77 -8.87
CA THR A 21 -16.58 5.22 -7.50
C THR A 21 -15.20 5.86 -7.38
N LEU A 22 -14.27 5.48 -8.26
CA LEU A 22 -12.95 6.09 -8.38
C LEU A 22 -12.66 6.44 -9.84
N PRO A 23 -12.06 7.62 -10.11
CA PRO A 23 -11.45 7.91 -11.39
C PRO A 23 -10.40 6.84 -11.77
N PRO A 24 -10.26 6.47 -13.06
CA PRO A 24 -9.31 5.43 -13.48
C PRO A 24 -7.85 5.70 -13.10
N ASP A 25 -7.47 6.98 -13.02
CA ASP A 25 -6.14 7.49 -12.68
C ASP A 25 -5.87 7.52 -11.17
N HIS A 26 -6.89 7.34 -10.33
CA HIS A 26 -6.73 7.30 -8.87
C HIS A 26 -6.37 5.90 -8.35
N LEU A 27 -6.26 4.91 -9.24
CA LEU A 27 -5.99 3.52 -8.91
C LEU A 27 -4.86 2.95 -9.76
N THR A 28 -3.85 2.39 -9.11
CA THR A 28 -2.74 1.71 -9.77
C THR A 28 -2.65 0.27 -9.28
N ILE A 29 -2.66 -0.69 -10.21
CA ILE A 29 -2.51 -2.12 -9.91
C ILE A 29 -1.06 -2.51 -10.20
N PHE A 30 -0.41 -3.13 -9.22
CA PHE A 30 0.98 -3.58 -9.29
C PHE A 30 1.07 -5.10 -9.31
N VAL A 31 1.72 -5.66 -10.32
CA VAL A 31 2.14 -7.06 -10.26
C VAL A 31 3.32 -7.16 -9.30
N ALA A 32 3.05 -7.67 -8.10
CA ALA A 32 4.08 -7.83 -7.10
C ALA A 32 5.07 -8.94 -7.50
N THR A 33 6.35 -8.74 -7.22
CA THR A 33 7.43 -9.68 -7.51
C THR A 33 7.72 -10.64 -6.34
N GLY A 34 7.09 -10.41 -5.18
CA GLY A 34 7.24 -11.21 -3.96
C GLY A 34 6.32 -12.43 -3.92
N ALA A 35 6.72 -13.46 -3.17
CA ALA A 35 5.90 -14.66 -2.93
C ALA A 35 4.96 -14.47 -1.73
N SER A 36 5.32 -13.56 -0.81
CA SER A 36 4.57 -13.27 0.41
C SER A 36 3.89 -11.89 0.37
N ARG A 37 2.85 -11.70 1.20
CA ARG A 37 2.15 -10.41 1.34
C ARG A 37 3.10 -9.28 1.77
N GLU A 38 4.08 -9.62 2.60
CA GLU A 38 5.11 -8.69 3.09
C GLU A 38 6.02 -8.20 1.96
N GLU A 39 6.58 -9.12 1.17
CA GLU A 39 7.42 -8.76 0.02
C GLU A 39 6.64 -7.96 -1.03
N CYS A 40 5.38 -8.34 -1.28
CA CYS A 40 4.49 -7.60 -2.16
C CYS A 40 4.28 -6.15 -1.70
N PHE A 41 4.07 -5.95 -0.40
CA PHE A 41 3.91 -4.61 0.17
C PHE A 41 5.20 -3.80 0.10
N LEU A 42 6.35 -4.39 0.44
CA LEU A 42 7.65 -3.73 0.37
C LEU A 42 7.97 -3.25 -1.06
N SER A 43 7.63 -4.04 -2.08
CA SER A 43 7.79 -3.64 -3.49
C SER A 43 6.89 -2.46 -3.88
N ILE A 44 5.65 -2.42 -3.39
CA ILE A 44 4.76 -1.27 -3.60
C ILE A 44 5.32 -0.03 -2.90
N LEU A 45 5.78 -0.17 -1.66
CA LEU A 45 6.25 0.95 -0.85
C LEU A 45 7.44 1.68 -1.49
N GLU A 46 8.40 0.94 -2.02
CA GLU A 46 9.52 1.49 -2.78
C GLU A 46 9.03 2.29 -4.00
N THR A 47 8.02 1.78 -4.70
CA THR A 47 7.48 2.46 -5.89
C THR A 47 6.66 3.70 -5.53
N VAL A 48 5.90 3.68 -4.43
CA VAL A 48 5.14 4.84 -3.94
C VAL A 48 6.07 6.00 -3.61
N ASP A 49 7.18 5.74 -2.92
CA ASP A 49 8.11 6.80 -2.55
C ASP A 49 8.79 7.45 -3.78
N GLN A 50 9.15 6.64 -4.79
CA GLN A 50 9.68 7.14 -6.06
C GLN A 50 8.71 8.09 -6.80
N HIS A 51 7.40 7.84 -6.72
CA HIS A 51 6.38 8.63 -7.44
C HIS A 51 5.79 9.77 -6.62
N HIS A 52 5.80 9.65 -5.29
CA HIS A 52 5.17 10.61 -4.39
C HIS A 52 6.07 10.97 -3.20
N PRO A 53 7.32 11.42 -3.38
CA PRO A 53 8.32 11.52 -2.30
C PRO A 53 7.91 12.43 -1.13
N SER A 54 6.90 13.29 -1.31
CA SER A 54 6.34 14.19 -0.30
C SER A 54 5.07 13.66 0.39
N TRP A 55 4.75 12.38 0.25
CA TRP A 55 3.60 11.76 0.92
C TRP A 55 3.72 11.90 2.45
N LYS A 56 2.57 12.11 3.11
CA LYS A 56 2.49 12.36 4.57
C LYS A 56 1.80 11.25 5.35
N GLN A 57 0.93 10.49 4.72
CA GLN A 57 0.23 9.38 5.34
C GLN A 57 0.16 8.19 4.39
N LEU A 58 0.38 7.00 4.92
CA LEU A 58 0.21 5.73 4.25
C LEU A 58 -0.78 4.88 5.02
N LEU A 59 -1.88 4.49 4.38
CA LEU A 59 -2.82 3.49 4.89
C LEU A 59 -2.55 2.17 4.15
N ALA A 60 -2.16 1.15 4.90
CA ALA A 60 -1.95 -0.20 4.41
C ALA A 60 -3.08 -1.12 4.89
N ILE A 61 -3.70 -1.85 3.96
CA ILE A 61 -4.79 -2.78 4.23
C ILE A 61 -4.38 -4.17 3.72
N GLY A 62 -4.62 -5.22 4.50
CA GLY A 62 -4.29 -6.60 4.18
C GLY A 62 -2.83 -7.00 4.42
N ALA A 63 -2.02 -6.07 4.95
CA ALA A 63 -0.65 -6.31 5.37
C ALA A 63 -0.51 -5.95 6.87
N PRO A 64 -0.22 -6.92 7.75
CA PRO A 64 0.10 -6.62 9.14
C PRO A 64 1.46 -5.91 9.23
N VAL A 65 1.74 -5.26 10.35
CA VAL A 65 3.03 -4.63 10.60
C VAL A 65 4.06 -5.70 10.93
N ALA A 66 4.78 -6.16 9.89
CA ALA A 66 5.95 -7.00 10.05
C ALA A 66 7.18 -6.16 10.43
N SER A 67 8.18 -6.78 11.06
CA SER A 67 9.40 -6.09 11.47
C SER A 67 10.15 -5.48 10.28
N ALA A 68 10.15 -6.12 9.10
CA ALA A 68 10.78 -5.56 7.91
C ALA A 68 10.02 -4.35 7.37
N ILE A 69 8.68 -4.36 7.44
CA ILE A 69 7.84 -3.21 7.07
C ILE A 69 8.13 -2.02 7.97
N ALA A 70 8.15 -2.22 9.29
CA ALA A 70 8.46 -1.16 10.24
C ALA A 70 9.87 -0.59 10.02
N SER A 71 10.84 -1.47 9.76
CA SER A 71 12.23 -1.08 9.47
C SER A 71 12.32 -0.23 8.21
N ARG A 72 11.64 -0.65 7.13
CA ARG A 72 11.62 0.11 5.87
C ARG A 72 10.90 1.46 6.01
N LEU A 73 9.81 1.52 6.77
CA LEU A 73 9.11 2.79 7.01
C LEU A 73 9.96 3.80 7.77
N ALA A 74 10.78 3.33 8.71
CA ALA A 74 11.71 4.18 9.45
C ALA A 74 12.82 4.79 8.55
N GLU A 75 13.15 4.16 7.42
CA GLU A 75 14.10 4.72 6.44
C GLU A 75 13.56 6.00 5.77
N TYR A 76 12.23 6.18 5.70
CA TYR A 76 11.62 7.39 5.15
C TYR A 76 11.61 8.56 6.15
N GLY A 77 12.01 8.32 7.41
CA GLY A 77 12.13 9.34 8.44
C GLY A 77 11.24 9.08 9.66
N ALA A 78 11.20 10.06 10.55
CA ALA A 78 10.38 9.97 11.75
C ALA A 78 8.89 9.87 11.39
N GLY A 79 8.18 9.00 12.08
CA GLY A 79 6.75 8.83 11.88
C GLY A 79 6.11 8.03 12.98
N VAL A 80 4.78 8.04 12.99
CA VAL A 80 3.96 7.28 13.93
C VAL A 80 3.29 6.14 13.17
N LEU A 81 3.49 4.93 13.64
CA LEU A 81 2.88 3.73 13.11
C LEU A 81 1.75 3.27 14.03
N ASN A 82 0.54 3.18 13.50
CA ASN A 82 -0.68 2.81 14.21
C ASN A 82 -1.27 1.54 13.58
N GLU A 83 -1.29 0.43 14.32
CA GLU A 83 -1.94 -0.80 13.87
C GLU A 83 -3.47 -0.64 13.87
N THR A 84 -4.13 -1.34 12.96
CA THR A 84 -5.59 -1.40 12.82
C THR A 84 -6.03 -2.86 12.66
N ALA A 85 -7.33 -3.13 12.75
CA ALA A 85 -7.86 -4.49 12.56
C ALA A 85 -7.53 -5.09 11.17
N ASP A 86 -7.38 -4.22 10.15
CA ASP A 86 -7.21 -4.63 8.76
C ASP A 86 -5.78 -4.38 8.23
N GLY A 87 -4.86 -3.86 9.04
CA GLY A 87 -3.52 -3.46 8.60
C GLY A 87 -2.95 -2.35 9.49
N PHE A 88 -2.52 -1.23 8.91
CA PHE A 88 -1.95 -0.12 9.68
C PHE A 88 -1.99 1.23 8.95
N ILE A 89 -1.79 2.30 9.72
CA ILE A 89 -1.56 3.66 9.24
C ILE A 89 -0.16 4.10 9.66
N PHE A 90 0.60 4.69 8.75
CA PHE A 90 1.86 5.36 9.05
C PHE A 90 1.78 6.84 8.69
N ASP A 91 2.02 7.69 9.68
CA ASP A 91 2.05 9.14 9.55
C ASP A 91 3.51 9.63 9.56
N ARG A 92 3.98 10.16 8.44
CA ARG A 92 5.34 10.69 8.27
C ARG A 92 5.41 12.13 8.76
N SER A 93 6.37 12.43 9.62
CA SER A 93 6.62 13.79 10.15
C SER A 93 7.15 14.72 9.06
#